data_AF-A0A7W2RZ53-F1
#
_entry.id   AF-A0A7W2RZ53-F1
#
_cell.length_a   1.000
_cell.length_b   1.000
_cell.length_c   1.000
_cell.angle_alpha   90.00
_cell.angle_beta   90.00
_cell.angle_gamma   90.00
#
_symmetry.space_group_name_H-M   'P 1'
#
loop_
_entity.id
_entity.type
_entity.pdbx_description
1 polymer ?
#
loop_
_entity_poly.entity_id
_entity_poly.type
_entity_poly.pdbx_seq_one_letter_code
_entity_poly.pdbx_strand_id
1 'polypeptide(L)'
;MSYKNYQHQLDQAISQSKIRRKLKELFGKKPITYSDFLEIQVEGIRRLEGIGEYSSNMLVLLGRENDWVSTGSPTIFIENKELATSLYSASFDIKNNFNVEPPYKTFALSFPENTVIEGITMTNGLVSIMTLRDLLDISKNVLGLNLPPETDRDLDGLCVYVNINDDKHHFSISHSHLNAYEDPISKKYANGDSIDEVDILAKIALSLCVYHSATDGIKLKKGYPESAVHLSKGKTRLDYKGLTLCSTKPHQSSGKKSEKGERKITQKVPFFRNLRAQRYYQGKHKDKALGTRWVWVKEIDINDSFNTLLS
;
A
#
# COMPACT_ATOMS: atom_id res chain seq x y z
N MET A 1 -9.56 20.17 3.99
CA MET A 1 -8.58 19.07 3.94
C MET A 1 -7.74 19.25 2.69
N SER A 2 -6.45 18.93 2.75
CA SER A 2 -5.56 18.91 1.59
C SER A 2 -4.78 17.60 1.61
N TYR A 3 -4.22 17.22 0.48
CA TYR A 3 -3.43 16.00 0.30
C TYR A 3 -2.11 16.38 -0.35
N LYS A 4 -1.05 15.63 -0.04
CA LYS A 4 0.20 15.67 -0.81
C LYS A 4 0.31 14.40 -1.65
N ASN A 5 0.95 14.49 -2.80
CA ASN A 5 1.35 13.28 -3.54
C ASN A 5 2.69 12.73 -3.05
N TYR A 6 2.91 11.44 -3.32
CA TYR A 6 4.24 10.85 -3.19
C TYR A 6 5.22 11.50 -4.18
N GLN A 7 6.42 11.81 -3.70
CA GLN A 7 7.50 12.41 -4.48
C GLN A 7 8.57 11.35 -4.76
N HIS A 8 8.66 10.87 -5.99
CA HIS A 8 9.69 9.92 -6.37
C HIS A 8 11.08 10.57 -6.41
N GLN A 9 12.16 9.80 -6.50
CA GLN A 9 13.54 10.29 -6.42
C GLN A 9 13.87 11.43 -7.41
N LEU A 10 13.32 11.40 -8.63
CA LEU A 10 13.51 12.49 -9.59
C LEU A 10 12.85 13.82 -9.14
N ASP A 11 11.70 13.77 -8.47
CA ASP A 11 11.01 14.97 -7.97
C ASP A 11 11.86 15.62 -6.88
N GLN A 12 12.42 14.79 -6.00
CA GLN A 12 13.34 15.23 -4.94
C GLN A 12 14.62 15.82 -5.55
N ALA A 13 15.22 15.15 -6.54
CA ALA A 13 16.40 15.64 -7.25
C ALA A 13 16.16 17.02 -7.90
N ILE A 14 14.99 17.23 -8.54
CA ILE A 14 14.61 18.51 -9.16
C ILE A 14 14.34 19.59 -8.12
N SER A 15 13.87 19.22 -6.93
CA SER A 15 13.66 20.18 -5.83
C SER A 15 14.99 20.78 -5.34
N GLN A 16 16.08 20.00 -5.38
CA GLN A 16 17.40 20.42 -4.95
C GLN A 16 18.13 21.24 -6.03
N SER A 17 18.46 22.50 -5.73
CA SER A 17 19.02 23.45 -6.71
C SER A 17 20.32 22.96 -7.38
N LYS A 18 21.22 22.34 -6.60
CA LYS A 18 22.50 21.80 -7.09
C LYS A 18 22.29 20.63 -8.04
N ILE A 19 21.46 19.66 -7.67
CA ILE A 19 21.17 18.48 -8.50
C ILE A 19 20.41 18.89 -9.76
N ARG A 20 19.39 19.75 -9.62
CA ARG A 20 18.66 20.32 -10.76
C ARG A 20 19.59 20.99 -11.76
N ARG A 21 20.61 21.73 -11.30
CA ARG A 21 21.59 22.36 -12.21
C ARG A 21 22.40 21.32 -12.99
N LYS A 22 22.90 20.27 -12.33
CA LYS A 22 23.62 19.17 -12.98
C LYS A 22 22.75 18.43 -13.99
N LEU A 23 21.50 18.13 -13.63
CA LEU A 23 20.54 17.50 -14.55
C LEU A 23 20.27 18.40 -15.77
N LYS A 24 20.17 19.71 -15.59
CA LYS A 24 20.03 20.68 -16.70
C LYS A 24 21.30 20.77 -17.56
N GLU A 25 22.49 20.60 -16.99
CA GLU A 25 23.75 20.52 -17.75
C GLU A 25 23.78 19.27 -18.63
N LEU A 26 23.27 18.13 -18.15
CA LEU A 26 23.22 16.87 -18.90
C LEU A 26 22.15 16.83 -19.99
N PHE A 27 20.94 17.29 -19.70
CA PHE A 27 19.78 17.18 -20.61
C PHE A 27 19.39 18.48 -21.32
N GLY A 28 20.03 19.60 -20.96
CA GLY A 28 19.70 20.92 -21.49
C GLY A 28 18.30 21.39 -21.08
N LYS A 29 17.47 21.76 -22.07
CA LYS A 29 16.09 22.25 -21.86
C LYS A 29 15.02 21.16 -22.01
N LYS A 30 15.40 19.92 -22.35
CA LYS A 30 14.44 18.84 -22.56
C LYS A 30 13.79 18.43 -21.23
N PRO A 31 12.50 18.05 -21.22
CA PRO A 31 11.89 17.40 -20.06
C PRO A 31 12.67 16.12 -19.74
N ILE A 32 12.94 15.90 -18.46
CA ILE A 32 13.65 14.71 -17.98
C ILE A 32 12.60 13.71 -17.54
N THR A 33 12.60 12.53 -18.16
CA THR A 33 11.73 11.43 -17.76
C THR A 33 12.33 10.67 -16.57
N TYR A 34 11.51 9.88 -15.89
CA TYR A 34 12.02 9.02 -14.81
C TYR A 34 13.02 7.99 -15.35
N SER A 35 12.82 7.46 -16.56
CA SER A 35 13.75 6.54 -17.23
C SER A 35 15.11 7.19 -17.48
N ASP A 36 15.14 8.43 -17.97
CA ASP A 36 16.40 9.18 -18.19
C ASP A 36 17.18 9.35 -16.88
N PHE A 37 16.46 9.67 -15.79
CA PHE A 37 17.05 9.84 -14.47
C PHE A 37 17.61 8.52 -13.93
N LEU A 38 16.83 7.44 -14.06
CA LEU A 38 17.19 6.11 -13.63
C LEU A 38 18.49 5.63 -14.30
N GLU A 39 18.62 5.79 -15.62
CA GLU A 39 19.83 5.38 -16.36
C GLU A 39 21.10 6.02 -15.78
N ILE A 40 21.03 7.31 -15.44
CA ILE A 40 22.14 8.02 -14.80
C ILE A 40 22.44 7.45 -13.41
N GLN A 41 21.41 7.16 -12.60
CA GLN A 41 21.61 6.60 -11.26
C GLN A 41 22.25 5.22 -11.32
N VAL A 42 21.76 4.35 -12.21
CA VAL A 42 22.30 3.00 -12.40
C VAL A 42 23.75 3.05 -12.86
N GLU A 43 24.07 3.90 -13.84
CA GLU A 43 25.43 4.08 -14.33
C GLU A 43 26.35 4.65 -13.23
N GLY A 44 25.86 5.60 -12.44
CA GLY A 44 26.60 6.14 -11.30
C GLY A 44 26.92 5.07 -10.25
N ILE A 45 25.96 4.20 -9.93
CA ILE A 45 26.13 3.11 -8.95
C ILE A 45 27.08 2.03 -9.49
N ARG A 46 27.01 1.69 -10.78
CA ARG A 46 27.93 0.71 -11.41
C ARG A 46 29.40 1.13 -11.38
N ARG A 47 29.67 2.44 -11.34
CA ARG A 47 31.03 3.00 -11.27
C ARG A 47 31.60 3.02 -9.85
N LEU A 48 30.77 2.80 -8.83
CA LEU A 48 31.24 2.64 -7.45
C LEU A 48 31.73 1.21 -7.26
N GLU A 49 32.97 1.03 -6.80
CA GLU A 49 33.50 -0.30 -6.45
C GLU A 49 32.71 -0.88 -5.27
N GLY A 50 31.97 -1.96 -5.53
CA GLY A 50 31.15 -2.65 -4.53
C GLY A 50 29.74 -2.05 -4.39
N ILE A 51 28.71 -2.86 -4.64
CA ILE A 51 27.33 -2.51 -4.32
C ILE A 51 27.13 -2.80 -2.82
N GLY A 52 27.31 -1.78 -1.98
CA GLY A 52 26.92 -1.87 -0.57
C GLY A 52 25.40 -2.01 -0.40
N GLU A 53 24.96 -2.40 0.79
CA GLU A 53 23.54 -2.61 1.13
C GLU A 53 22.68 -1.37 0.83
N TYR A 54 23.18 -0.17 1.14
CA TYR A 54 22.51 1.10 0.81
C TYR A 54 22.26 1.26 -0.70
N SER A 55 23.25 0.92 -1.52
CA SER A 55 23.13 0.97 -2.98
C SER A 55 22.11 -0.05 -3.49
N SER A 56 22.02 -1.23 -2.87
CA SER A 56 21.03 -2.26 -3.24
C SER A 56 19.59 -1.83 -2.92
N ASN A 57 19.35 -1.23 -1.77
CA ASN A 57 18.04 -0.72 -1.36
C ASN A 57 17.58 0.44 -2.25
N MET A 58 18.50 1.36 -2.59
CA MET A 58 18.23 2.44 -3.54
C MET A 58 17.87 1.89 -4.92
N LEU A 59 18.60 0.90 -5.41
CA LEU A 59 18.34 0.25 -6.70
C LEU A 59 16.94 -0.39 -6.72
N VAL A 60 16.57 -1.13 -5.69
CA VAL A 60 15.22 -1.71 -5.54
C VAL A 60 14.14 -0.62 -5.54
N LEU A 61 14.35 0.49 -4.83
CA LEU A 61 13.44 1.63 -4.84
C LEU A 61 13.28 2.23 -6.24
N LEU A 62 14.38 2.50 -6.94
CA LEU A 62 14.38 3.05 -8.30
C LEU A 62 13.64 2.13 -9.28
N GLY A 63 13.81 0.81 -9.15
CA GLY A 63 13.05 -0.20 -9.87
C GLY A 63 11.53 -0.04 -9.68
N ARG A 64 11.10 0.02 -8.42
CA ARG A 64 9.69 0.14 -8.03
C ARG A 64 9.07 1.48 -8.41
N GLU A 65 9.81 2.57 -8.27
CA GLU A 65 9.37 3.89 -8.73
C GLU A 65 9.21 3.93 -10.26
N ASN A 66 10.11 3.28 -11.01
CA ASN A 66 9.97 3.17 -12.46
C ASN A 66 8.72 2.36 -12.86
N ASP A 67 8.48 1.21 -12.22
CA ASP A 67 7.25 0.44 -12.39
C ASP A 67 6.00 1.29 -12.10
N TRP A 68 6.01 2.01 -10.97
CA TRP A 68 4.93 2.92 -10.60
C TRP A 68 4.68 4.02 -11.64
N VAL A 69 5.73 4.72 -12.10
CA VAL A 69 5.60 5.77 -13.11
C VAL A 69 5.10 5.20 -14.44
N SER A 70 5.66 4.07 -14.89
CA SER A 70 5.29 3.43 -16.15
C SER A 70 3.85 2.92 -16.18
N THR A 71 3.29 2.56 -15.02
CA THR A 71 1.90 2.16 -14.85
C THR A 71 0.94 3.35 -14.68
N GLY A 72 1.43 4.58 -14.83
CA GLY A 72 0.65 5.82 -14.76
C GLY A 72 0.48 6.37 -13.35
N SER A 73 1.44 6.06 -12.46
CA SER A 73 1.52 6.57 -11.09
C SER A 73 0.21 6.40 -10.31
N PRO A 74 -0.30 5.17 -10.12
CA PRO A 74 -1.50 4.94 -9.32
C PRO A 74 -1.33 5.46 -7.90
N THR A 75 -2.23 6.33 -7.48
CA THR A 75 -2.23 6.95 -6.14
C THR A 75 -3.59 6.77 -5.50
N ILE A 76 -3.62 6.13 -4.33
CA ILE A 76 -4.83 5.94 -3.54
C ILE A 76 -4.88 6.98 -2.43
N PHE A 77 -5.89 7.85 -2.51
CA PHE A 77 -6.22 8.86 -1.51
C PHE A 77 -7.19 8.27 -0.48
N ILE A 78 -6.80 8.32 0.79
CA ILE A 78 -7.68 7.91 1.91
C ILE A 78 -8.62 9.07 2.23
N GLU A 79 -9.94 8.89 2.03
CA GLU A 79 -10.94 9.98 2.07
C GLU A 79 -10.87 10.89 3.30
N ASN A 80 -10.58 10.34 4.49
CA ASN A 80 -10.54 11.07 5.75
C ASN A 80 -9.71 10.34 6.82
N LYS A 81 -9.47 11.03 7.93
CA LYS A 81 -8.65 10.53 9.05
C LYS A 81 -9.31 9.33 9.73
N GLU A 82 -10.63 9.35 9.83
CA GLU A 82 -11.42 8.28 10.47
C GLU A 82 -11.27 6.96 9.71
N LEU A 83 -11.28 7.01 8.38
CA LEU A 83 -11.03 5.85 7.53
C LEU A 83 -9.59 5.34 7.71
N ALA A 84 -8.59 6.24 7.76
CA ALA A 84 -7.20 5.85 8.00
C ALA A 84 -7.04 5.10 9.33
N THR A 85 -7.62 5.63 10.41
CA THR A 85 -7.64 4.98 11.74
C THR A 85 -8.42 3.66 11.73
N SER A 86 -9.52 3.58 10.97
CA SER A 86 -10.30 2.35 10.84
C SER A 86 -9.54 1.26 10.09
N LEU A 87 -8.79 1.62 9.04
CA LEU A 87 -7.93 0.70 8.32
C LEU A 87 -6.78 0.22 9.19
N TYR A 88 -6.16 1.10 9.97
CA TYR A 88 -5.10 0.72 10.89
C TYR A 88 -5.60 -0.25 11.98
N SER A 89 -6.74 0.08 12.62
CA SER A 89 -7.33 -0.74 13.70
C SER A 89 -8.04 -2.02 13.23
N ALA A 90 -8.17 -2.23 11.91
CA ALA A 90 -8.81 -3.41 11.36
C ALA A 90 -8.09 -4.70 11.76
N SER A 91 -8.84 -5.64 12.33
CA SER A 91 -8.34 -6.97 12.68
C SER A 91 -8.61 -7.95 11.54
N PHE A 92 -7.59 -8.73 11.19
CA PHE A 92 -7.68 -9.85 10.24
C PHE A 92 -6.67 -10.94 10.63
N ASP A 93 -7.04 -12.20 10.36
CA ASP A 93 -6.22 -13.36 10.68
C ASP A 93 -5.03 -13.48 9.71
N ILE A 94 -3.87 -13.00 10.17
CA ILE A 94 -2.60 -13.04 9.44
C ILE A 94 -1.93 -14.43 9.53
N LYS A 95 -2.13 -15.16 10.63
CA LYS A 95 -1.34 -16.36 10.98
C LYS A 95 -1.63 -17.58 10.10
N ASN A 96 -2.79 -17.61 9.44
CA ASN A 96 -3.24 -18.78 8.68
C ASN A 96 -3.30 -18.50 7.17
N ASN A 97 -2.18 -18.61 6.44
CA ASN A 97 -2.13 -18.43 4.98
C ASN A 97 -2.78 -17.11 4.52
N PHE A 98 -2.43 -16.02 5.21
CA PHE A 98 -2.91 -14.71 4.83
C PHE A 98 -2.42 -14.35 3.43
N ASN A 99 -3.37 -13.91 2.60
CA ASN A 99 -3.12 -13.53 1.23
C ASN A 99 -4.07 -12.39 0.85
N VAL A 100 -3.64 -11.55 -0.09
CA VAL A 100 -4.40 -10.40 -0.54
C VAL A 100 -4.17 -10.16 -2.03
N GLU A 101 -5.16 -9.58 -2.68
CA GLU A 101 -5.04 -9.12 -4.06
C GLU A 101 -5.06 -7.58 -4.05
N PRO A 102 -3.91 -6.91 -4.28
CA PRO A 102 -3.88 -5.47 -4.27
C PRO A 102 -4.51 -4.91 -5.55
N PRO A 103 -5.14 -3.72 -5.51
CA PRO A 103 -5.72 -3.09 -6.70
C PRO A 103 -4.65 -2.75 -7.76
N TYR A 104 -3.41 -2.52 -7.32
CA TYR A 104 -2.21 -2.34 -8.15
C TYR A 104 -1.04 -3.00 -7.42
N LYS A 105 -0.10 -3.59 -8.15
CA LYS A 105 1.11 -4.18 -7.54
C LYS A 105 1.96 -3.12 -6.84
N THR A 106 2.07 -1.93 -7.42
CA THR A 106 2.74 -0.76 -6.84
C THR A 106 1.80 0.44 -6.87
N PHE A 107 1.62 1.14 -5.76
CA PHE A 107 0.80 2.34 -5.66
C PHE A 107 1.28 3.26 -4.54
N ALA A 108 1.02 4.55 -4.68
CA ALA A 108 1.23 5.51 -3.61
C ALA A 108 0.00 5.58 -2.69
N LEU A 109 0.22 5.60 -1.38
CA LEU A 109 -0.81 5.97 -0.40
C LEU A 109 -0.69 7.44 -0.06
N SER A 110 -1.82 8.16 -0.11
CA SER A 110 -1.89 9.57 0.23
C SER A 110 -2.96 9.82 1.29
N PHE A 111 -2.58 10.54 2.33
CA PHE A 111 -3.42 10.84 3.48
C PHE A 111 -3.84 12.31 3.48
N PRO A 112 -4.98 12.64 4.11
CA PRO A 112 -5.28 14.02 4.45
C PRO A 112 -4.14 14.60 5.30
N GLU A 113 -3.76 15.84 5.03
CA GLU A 113 -2.70 16.51 5.80
C GLU A 113 -2.99 16.48 7.32
N ASN A 114 -1.94 16.30 8.10
CA ASN A 114 -1.98 16.16 9.56
C ASN A 114 -2.80 14.95 10.04
N THR A 115 -2.89 13.88 9.24
CA THR A 115 -3.40 12.59 9.72
C THR A 115 -2.40 12.02 10.72
N VAL A 116 -2.89 11.64 11.91
CA VAL A 116 -2.05 11.12 13.00
C VAL A 116 -2.60 9.76 13.42
N ILE A 117 -1.74 8.75 13.47
CA ILE A 117 -2.06 7.38 13.91
C ILE A 117 -0.99 6.96 14.91
N GLU A 118 -1.40 6.49 16.09
CA GLU A 118 -0.47 6.14 17.19
C GLU A 118 0.53 7.26 17.55
N GLY A 119 0.11 8.53 17.40
CA GLY A 119 0.98 9.69 17.65
C GLY A 119 1.98 10.01 16.53
N ILE A 120 2.01 9.23 15.45
CA ILE A 120 2.87 9.43 14.28
C ILE A 120 2.07 10.17 13.21
N THR A 121 2.65 11.25 12.67
CA THR A 121 2.06 11.98 11.55
C THR A 121 2.32 11.21 10.27
N MET A 122 1.26 10.84 9.56
CA MET A 122 1.37 10.04 8.35
C MET A 122 1.83 10.88 7.17
N THR A 123 2.90 10.43 6.53
CA THR A 123 3.38 10.88 5.23
C THR A 123 2.85 9.98 4.11
N ASN A 124 3.10 10.38 2.87
CA ASN A 124 2.74 9.56 1.72
C ASN A 124 3.81 8.52 1.49
N GLY A 125 3.41 7.27 1.31
CA GLY A 125 4.34 6.17 1.06
C GLY A 125 4.11 5.51 -0.29
N LEU A 126 5.18 5.02 -0.91
CA LEU A 126 5.10 4.09 -2.04
C LEU A 126 5.02 2.66 -1.49
N VAL A 127 3.92 1.99 -1.80
CA VAL A 127 3.69 0.62 -1.39
C VAL A 127 3.75 -0.30 -2.59
N SER A 128 4.45 -1.42 -2.44
CA SER A 128 4.38 -2.53 -3.39
C SER A 128 3.95 -3.80 -2.67
N ILE A 129 2.89 -4.43 -3.16
CA ILE A 129 2.43 -5.74 -2.71
C ILE A 129 2.49 -6.65 -3.93
N MET A 130 3.49 -7.52 -3.97
CA MET A 130 3.78 -8.36 -5.13
C MET A 130 4.61 -9.57 -4.71
N THR A 131 4.75 -10.54 -5.61
CA THR A 131 5.62 -11.69 -5.36
C THR A 131 7.09 -11.27 -5.38
N LEU A 132 7.96 -12.04 -4.73
CA LEU A 132 9.41 -11.81 -4.84
C LEU A 132 9.88 -11.93 -6.30
N ARG A 133 9.28 -12.85 -7.08
CA ARG A 133 9.51 -12.98 -8.52
C ARG A 133 9.23 -11.68 -9.27
N ASP A 134 8.05 -11.08 -9.05
CA ASP A 134 7.70 -9.80 -9.68
C ASP A 134 8.71 -8.70 -9.37
N LEU A 135 9.20 -8.65 -8.12
CA LEU A 135 10.21 -7.66 -7.72
C LEU A 135 11.54 -7.87 -8.43
N LEU A 136 11.99 -9.13 -8.53
CA LEU A 136 13.21 -9.49 -9.25
C LEU A 136 13.08 -9.14 -10.73
N ASP A 137 11.92 -9.38 -11.34
CA ASP A 137 11.65 -9.04 -12.73
C ASP A 137 11.68 -7.53 -12.96
N ILE A 138 11.04 -6.73 -12.09
CA ILE A 138 11.13 -5.26 -12.14
C ILE A 138 12.59 -4.82 -12.02
N SER A 139 13.31 -5.36 -11.04
CA SER A 139 14.70 -4.97 -10.79
C SER A 139 15.63 -5.35 -11.95
N LYS A 140 15.43 -6.52 -12.56
CA LYS A 140 16.19 -6.99 -13.72
C LYS A 140 15.92 -6.14 -14.96
N ASN A 141 14.65 -5.89 -15.27
CA ASN A 141 14.23 -5.12 -16.44
C ASN A 141 14.72 -3.67 -16.38
N VAL A 142 14.78 -3.12 -15.16
CA VAL A 142 15.04 -1.70 -14.94
C VAL A 142 16.53 -1.40 -14.70
N LEU A 143 17.27 -2.34 -14.08
CA LEU A 143 18.62 -2.07 -13.57
C LEU A 143 19.69 -2.97 -14.21
N GLY A 144 19.28 -3.98 -14.98
CA GLY A 144 20.16 -5.03 -15.49
C GLY A 144 20.89 -5.79 -14.37
N LEU A 145 20.37 -5.72 -13.15
CA LEU A 145 20.93 -6.40 -11.99
C LEU A 145 20.44 -7.84 -11.97
N ASN A 146 21.37 -8.77 -12.08
CA ASN A 146 21.13 -10.14 -11.63
C ASN A 146 21.32 -10.12 -10.11
N LEU A 147 20.28 -9.76 -9.38
CA LEU A 147 20.24 -10.04 -7.95
C LEU A 147 20.41 -11.57 -7.82
N PRO A 148 21.43 -12.07 -7.11
CA PRO A 148 21.61 -13.51 -6.97
C PRO A 148 20.32 -14.06 -6.37
N PRO A 149 19.66 -15.04 -7.02
CA PRO A 149 18.57 -15.72 -6.37
C PRO A 149 19.18 -16.38 -5.14
N GLU A 150 18.82 -15.91 -3.95
CA GLU A 150 19.13 -16.66 -2.75
C GLU A 150 18.43 -18.01 -2.90
N THR A 151 19.24 -19.06 -2.98
CA THR A 151 18.83 -20.45 -3.16
C THR A 151 18.15 -20.94 -1.88
N ASP A 152 16.93 -20.45 -1.62
CA ASP A 152 15.96 -20.98 -0.65
C ASP A 152 14.71 -20.09 -0.49
N ARG A 153 14.61 -18.95 -1.19
CA ARG A 153 13.44 -18.08 -1.05
C ARG A 153 12.24 -18.55 -1.88
N ASP A 154 11.06 -18.56 -1.25
CA ASP A 154 9.77 -18.72 -1.95
C ASP A 154 9.53 -17.53 -2.89
N LEU A 155 9.85 -17.72 -4.17
CA LEU A 155 9.73 -16.70 -5.21
C LEU A 155 8.27 -16.28 -5.44
N ASP A 156 7.33 -17.16 -5.16
CA ASP A 156 5.90 -16.91 -5.36
C ASP A 156 5.22 -16.40 -4.07
N GLY A 157 6.00 -16.31 -2.98
CA GLY A 157 5.60 -15.67 -1.73
C GLY A 157 5.34 -14.19 -1.92
N LEU A 158 4.18 -13.72 -1.43
CA LEU A 158 3.81 -12.31 -1.47
C LEU A 158 4.66 -11.54 -0.44
N CYS A 159 5.13 -10.36 -0.85
CA CYS A 159 5.87 -9.44 -0.02
C CYS A 159 5.16 -8.08 0.00
N VAL A 160 5.23 -7.40 1.14
CA VAL A 160 4.87 -5.99 1.26
C VAL A 160 6.16 -5.19 1.37
N TYR A 161 6.32 -4.20 0.50
CA TYR A 161 7.40 -3.22 0.56
C TYR A 161 6.82 -1.83 0.73
N VAL A 162 7.36 -1.05 1.65
CA VAL A 162 6.93 0.32 1.91
C VAL A 162 8.14 1.23 1.84
N ASN A 163 8.02 2.30 1.07
CA ASN A 163 8.99 3.39 1.07
C ASN A 163 8.32 4.69 1.52
N ILE A 164 8.96 5.36 2.46
CA ILE A 164 8.62 6.73 2.83
C ILE A 164 9.82 7.64 2.57
N ASN A 165 9.52 8.90 2.27
CA ASN A 165 10.54 9.94 2.20
C ASN A 165 10.49 10.74 3.50
N ASP A 166 11.58 10.71 4.26
CA ASP A 166 11.78 11.58 5.40
C ASP A 166 12.05 13.03 4.93
N ASP A 167 11.70 13.98 5.78
CA ASP A 167 11.90 15.43 5.60
C ASP A 167 13.38 15.80 5.39
N LYS A 168 14.31 14.90 5.74
CA LYS A 168 15.76 15.03 5.51
C LYS A 168 16.24 14.48 4.16
N HIS A 169 15.34 14.14 3.24
CA HIS A 169 15.66 13.41 1.99
C HIS A 169 16.29 12.03 2.23
N HIS A 170 16.11 11.47 3.42
CA HIS A 170 16.37 10.06 3.65
C HIS A 170 15.13 9.27 3.20
N PHE A 171 15.33 8.06 2.70
CA PHE A 171 14.24 7.14 2.43
C PHE A 171 14.33 5.99 3.42
N SER A 172 13.20 5.58 3.97
CA SER A 172 13.10 4.36 4.77
C SER A 172 12.44 3.30 3.90
N ILE A 173 13.03 2.10 3.85
CA ILE A 173 12.48 0.93 3.17
C ILE A 173 12.31 -0.16 4.21
N SER A 174 11.09 -0.67 4.33
CA SER A 174 10.86 -1.95 4.98
C SER A 174 10.28 -2.96 4.00
N HIS A 175 10.61 -4.22 4.22
CA HIS A 175 9.97 -5.31 3.53
C HIS A 175 9.73 -6.48 4.47
N SER A 176 8.58 -7.13 4.28
CA SER A 176 8.24 -8.35 4.98
C SER A 176 7.57 -9.31 4.02
N HIS A 177 7.98 -10.58 4.05
CA HIS A 177 7.18 -11.64 3.47
C HIS A 177 5.87 -11.74 4.25
N LEU A 178 4.75 -11.93 3.55
CA LEU A 178 3.43 -11.89 4.17
C LEU A 178 3.19 -13.01 5.19
N ASN A 179 3.86 -14.16 5.00
CA ASN A 179 3.84 -15.29 5.93
C ASN A 179 4.59 -15.00 7.25
N ALA A 180 5.54 -14.05 7.23
CA ALA A 180 6.32 -13.61 8.36
C ALA A 180 5.89 -12.21 8.85
N TYR A 181 4.87 -11.61 8.23
CA TYR A 181 4.34 -10.32 8.63
C TYR A 181 3.69 -10.44 10.01
N GLU A 182 4.13 -9.59 10.94
CA GLU A 182 3.55 -9.47 12.26
C GLU A 182 2.72 -8.19 12.34
N ASP A 183 1.49 -8.30 12.86
CA ASP A 183 0.63 -7.12 13.05
C ASP A 183 1.28 -6.14 14.05
N PRO A 184 1.54 -4.87 13.68
CA PRO A 184 2.15 -3.89 14.56
C PRO A 184 1.41 -3.72 15.89
N ILE A 185 0.08 -3.83 15.87
CA ILE A 185 -0.75 -3.75 17.07
C ILE A 185 -0.44 -4.95 17.98
N SER A 186 -0.37 -6.15 17.41
CA SER A 186 -0.04 -7.36 18.18
C SER A 186 1.39 -7.31 18.72
N LYS A 187 2.36 -6.89 17.91
CA LYS A 187 3.77 -6.73 18.26
C LYS A 187 3.96 -5.77 19.44
N LYS A 188 3.30 -4.61 19.40
CA LYS A 188 3.31 -3.62 20.50
C LYS A 188 2.75 -4.19 21.81
N TYR A 189 1.63 -4.91 21.76
CA TYR A 189 1.03 -5.48 22.97
C TYR A 189 1.80 -6.69 23.51
N ALA A 190 2.41 -7.50 22.65
CA ALA A 190 3.14 -8.70 23.05
C ALA A 190 4.56 -8.40 23.55
N ASN A 191 5.29 -7.54 22.83
CA ASN A 191 6.73 -7.35 23.04
C ASN A 191 7.10 -5.95 23.57
N GLY A 192 6.15 -5.00 23.56
CA GLY A 192 6.42 -3.60 23.91
C GLY A 192 7.23 -2.85 22.84
N ASP A 193 7.33 -3.40 21.63
CA ASP A 193 8.12 -2.83 20.55
C ASP A 193 7.57 -1.46 20.10
N SER A 194 8.48 -0.57 19.70
CA SER A 194 8.11 0.69 19.07
C SER A 194 7.51 0.42 17.69
N ILE A 195 6.32 0.96 17.44
CA ILE A 195 5.71 1.02 16.11
C ILE A 195 6.27 2.25 15.40
N ASP A 196 6.73 2.08 14.16
CA ASP A 196 7.11 3.19 13.29
C ASP A 196 6.07 3.48 12.21
N GLU A 197 6.30 4.53 11.42
CA GLU A 197 5.40 4.92 10.33
C GLU A 197 5.28 3.83 9.25
N VAL A 198 6.35 3.10 9.01
CA VAL A 198 6.43 2.07 7.97
C VAL A 198 5.55 0.88 8.33
N ASP A 199 5.59 0.46 9.59
CA ASP A 199 4.69 -0.55 10.17
C ASP A 199 3.21 -0.15 9.99
N ILE A 200 2.88 1.10 10.30
CA ILE A 200 1.51 1.63 10.15
C ILE A 200 1.08 1.62 8.69
N LEU A 201 1.94 2.07 7.77
CA LEU A 201 1.64 2.08 6.33
C LEU A 201 1.47 0.69 5.75
N ALA A 202 2.32 -0.27 6.14
CA ALA A 202 2.19 -1.66 5.75
C ALA A 202 0.84 -2.23 6.22
N LYS A 203 0.48 -2.00 7.49
CA LYS A 203 -0.81 -2.42 8.05
C LYS A 203 -1.98 -1.81 7.26
N ILE A 204 -1.98 -0.50 7.04
CA ILE A 204 -3.03 0.19 6.29
C ILE A 204 -3.13 -0.32 4.85
N ALA A 205 -2.01 -0.57 4.18
CA ALA A 205 -2.02 -1.09 2.82
C ALA A 205 -2.63 -2.49 2.74
N LEU A 206 -2.30 -3.37 3.68
CA LEU A 206 -2.88 -4.71 3.77
C LEU A 206 -4.37 -4.65 4.12
N SER A 207 -4.76 -3.82 5.08
CA SER A 207 -6.16 -3.55 5.41
C SER A 207 -6.93 -3.01 4.20
N LEU A 208 -6.31 -2.15 3.39
CA LEU A 208 -6.90 -1.63 2.17
C LEU A 208 -7.15 -2.75 1.17
N CYS A 209 -6.22 -3.70 1.00
CA CYS A 209 -6.42 -4.83 0.10
C CYS A 209 -7.56 -5.75 0.58
N VAL A 210 -7.62 -6.00 1.89
CA VAL A 210 -8.73 -6.73 2.51
C VAL A 210 -10.05 -5.99 2.28
N TYR A 211 -10.09 -4.68 2.53
CA TYR A 211 -11.27 -3.84 2.33
C TYR A 211 -11.69 -3.75 0.86
N HIS A 212 -10.72 -3.67 -0.05
CA HIS A 212 -10.92 -3.69 -1.50
C HIS A 212 -11.57 -5.00 -1.93
N SER A 213 -11.02 -6.14 -1.49
CA SER A 213 -11.63 -7.45 -1.75
C SER A 213 -13.02 -7.58 -1.11
N ALA A 214 -13.19 -7.12 0.14
CA ALA A 214 -14.43 -7.25 0.88
C ALA A 214 -15.58 -6.42 0.32
N THR A 215 -15.26 -5.42 -0.50
CA THR A 215 -16.23 -4.52 -1.12
C THR A 215 -16.33 -4.72 -2.63
N ASP A 216 -15.75 -5.81 -3.17
CA ASP A 216 -15.65 -6.08 -4.61
C ASP A 216 -15.13 -4.86 -5.39
N GLY A 217 -14.23 -4.08 -4.78
CA GLY A 217 -13.64 -2.86 -5.35
C GLY A 217 -14.55 -1.63 -5.42
N ILE A 218 -15.83 -1.72 -5.03
CA ILE A 218 -16.83 -0.64 -5.14
C ILE A 218 -16.40 0.63 -4.38
N LYS A 219 -15.61 0.47 -3.31
CA LYS A 219 -15.14 1.58 -2.47
C LYS A 219 -13.91 2.30 -2.99
N LEU A 220 -13.22 1.75 -3.99
CA LEU A 220 -12.09 2.40 -4.63
C LEU A 220 -12.59 3.12 -5.89
N LYS A 221 -12.93 4.40 -5.74
CA LYS A 221 -13.51 5.21 -6.83
C LYS A 221 -12.41 5.85 -7.66
N LYS A 222 -12.56 5.85 -8.98
CA LYS A 222 -11.67 6.59 -9.88
C LYS A 222 -11.83 8.10 -9.66
N GLY A 223 -10.72 8.81 -9.61
CA GLY A 223 -10.67 10.25 -9.41
C GLY A 223 -9.97 10.66 -8.11
N TYR A 224 -9.66 11.94 -8.06
CA TYR A 224 -9.09 12.62 -6.90
C TYR A 224 -10.17 12.93 -5.86
N PRO A 225 -9.80 13.12 -4.58
CA PRO A 225 -10.73 13.62 -3.58
C PRO A 225 -11.20 15.04 -3.98
N GLU A 226 -12.37 15.44 -3.51
CA GLU A 226 -12.94 16.79 -3.78
C GLU A 226 -12.06 17.92 -3.21
N SER A 227 -11.25 17.59 -2.20
CA SER A 227 -10.27 18.48 -1.60
C SER A 227 -9.10 18.85 -2.50
N ALA A 228 -8.33 19.85 -2.05
CA ALA A 228 -7.08 20.22 -2.69
C ALA A 228 -6.06 19.05 -2.66
N VAL A 229 -5.26 18.96 -3.73
CA VAL A 229 -4.17 18.00 -3.88
C VAL A 229 -2.92 18.78 -4.32
N HIS A 230 -1.89 18.73 -3.50
CA HIS A 230 -0.58 19.33 -3.77
C HIS A 230 0.27 18.35 -4.59
N LEU A 231 0.62 18.78 -5.80
CA LEU A 231 1.42 18.02 -6.76
C LEU A 231 2.88 18.49 -6.74
N SER A 232 3.79 17.60 -7.13
CA SER A 232 5.19 17.94 -7.33
C SER A 232 5.36 19.05 -8.36
N LYS A 233 6.45 19.82 -8.25
CA LYS A 233 6.73 20.94 -9.14
C LYS A 233 6.78 20.48 -10.60
N GLY A 234 5.94 21.10 -11.46
CA GLY A 234 5.88 20.77 -12.88
C GLY A 234 5.01 19.56 -13.22
N LYS A 235 4.32 18.97 -12.23
CA LYS A 235 3.35 17.89 -12.42
C LYS A 235 1.91 18.41 -12.35
N THR A 236 1.03 17.71 -13.03
CA THR A 236 -0.40 17.96 -13.13
C THR A 236 -1.18 16.71 -12.71
N ARG A 237 -2.52 16.83 -12.61
CA ARG A 237 -3.39 15.67 -12.34
C ARG A 237 -3.37 14.63 -13.48
N LEU A 238 -2.89 14.98 -14.66
CA LEU A 238 -2.78 14.04 -15.78
C LEU A 238 -1.60 13.07 -15.61
N ASP A 239 -0.64 13.41 -14.76
CA ASP A 239 0.55 12.59 -14.49
C ASP A 239 0.28 11.42 -13.53
N TYR A 240 -0.90 11.35 -12.91
CA TYR A 240 -1.24 10.31 -11.93
C TYR A 240 -2.63 9.71 -12.16
N LYS A 241 -2.74 8.41 -11.91
CA LYS A 241 -4.01 7.68 -11.82
C LYS A 241 -4.56 7.79 -10.40
N GLY A 242 -5.27 8.90 -10.14
CA GLY A 242 -5.92 9.14 -8.86
C GLY A 242 -7.09 8.20 -8.59
N LEU A 243 -7.09 7.58 -7.40
CA LEU A 243 -8.18 6.76 -6.87
C LEU A 243 -8.49 7.21 -5.45
N THR A 244 -9.75 7.39 -5.11
CA THR A 244 -10.17 7.75 -3.76
C THR A 244 -10.82 6.56 -3.09
N LEU A 245 -10.29 6.16 -1.95
CA LEU A 245 -10.87 5.12 -1.11
C LEU A 245 -11.94 5.76 -0.21
N CYS A 246 -13.21 5.44 -0.48
CA CYS A 246 -14.32 5.97 0.28
C CYS A 246 -14.65 5.10 1.49
N SER A 247 -14.97 5.76 2.59
CA SER A 247 -15.53 5.12 3.77
C SER A 247 -16.93 4.57 3.44
N THR A 248 -17.34 3.51 4.14
CA THR A 248 -18.78 3.32 4.35
C THR A 248 -19.24 4.41 5.31
N LYS A 249 -20.09 5.31 4.83
CA LYS A 249 -21.00 5.98 5.77
C LYS A 249 -21.58 4.88 6.65
N PRO A 250 -21.46 4.95 8.00
CA PRO A 250 -22.16 4.01 8.83
C PRO A 250 -23.62 4.06 8.38
N HIS A 251 -24.19 2.91 8.06
CA HIS A 251 -25.63 2.86 7.95
C HIS A 251 -26.10 3.22 9.36
N GLN A 252 -26.56 4.45 9.55
CA GLN A 252 -27.42 4.76 10.68
C GLN A 252 -28.61 3.84 10.49
N SER A 253 -28.57 2.67 11.13
CA SER A 253 -29.73 1.80 11.25
C SER A 253 -30.74 2.65 12.02
N SER A 254 -31.65 3.27 11.27
CA SER A 254 -32.82 3.90 11.81
C SER A 254 -33.49 2.89 12.73
N GLY A 255 -33.74 3.33 13.97
CA GLY A 255 -34.38 2.51 14.97
C GLY A 255 -35.68 1.94 14.44
N LYS A 256 -35.75 0.62 14.33
CA LYS A 256 -36.98 -0.12 14.50
C LYS A 256 -36.70 -1.19 15.54
N LYS A 257 -37.29 -1.02 16.72
CA LYS A 257 -37.50 -2.10 17.68
C LYS A 257 -38.39 -3.12 16.96
N SER A 258 -37.87 -4.29 16.60
CA SER A 258 -38.71 -5.40 16.20
C SER A 258 -39.18 -6.10 17.46
N GLU A 259 -40.42 -5.84 17.84
CA GLU A 259 -41.13 -6.68 18.79
C GLU A 259 -41.39 -8.05 18.14
N LYS A 260 -40.55 -9.04 18.46
CA LYS A 260 -40.87 -10.47 18.71
C LYS A 260 -39.62 -11.34 18.52
N GLY A 261 -39.11 -11.90 19.62
CA GLY A 261 -38.19 -13.04 19.63
C GLY A 261 -36.82 -12.82 18.98
N GLU A 262 -36.24 -11.62 19.06
CA GLU A 262 -34.99 -11.30 18.37
C GLU A 262 -33.74 -11.90 19.04
N ARG A 263 -32.93 -12.57 18.22
CA ARG A 263 -31.53 -12.97 18.51
C ARG A 263 -30.77 -11.81 19.17
N LYS A 264 -30.14 -12.08 20.32
CA LYS A 264 -29.32 -11.10 21.03
C LYS A 264 -27.93 -11.03 20.37
N ILE A 265 -27.64 -9.92 19.70
CA ILE A 265 -26.32 -9.61 19.13
C ILE A 265 -25.41 -9.12 20.26
N THR A 266 -24.25 -9.75 20.45
CA THR A 266 -23.30 -9.43 21.54
C THR A 266 -22.21 -8.43 21.14
N GLN A 267 -21.82 -8.37 19.87
CA GLN A 267 -20.75 -7.48 19.42
C GLN A 267 -21.03 -6.87 18.04
N LYS A 268 -20.89 -5.54 17.96
CA LYS A 268 -20.94 -4.75 16.72
C LYS A 268 -19.54 -4.23 16.40
N VAL A 269 -18.59 -5.14 16.21
CA VAL A 269 -17.28 -4.79 15.67
C VAL A 269 -17.30 -5.22 14.21
N PRO A 270 -17.23 -4.32 13.22
CA PRO A 270 -17.06 -4.74 11.83
C PRO A 270 -15.77 -5.55 11.73
N PHE A 271 -15.86 -6.77 11.21
CA PHE A 271 -14.69 -7.66 11.03
C PHE A 271 -14.66 -8.19 9.60
N PHE A 272 -13.45 -8.44 9.10
CA PHE A 272 -13.24 -9.05 7.80
C PHE A 272 -13.07 -10.55 7.97
N ARG A 273 -13.86 -11.31 7.22
CA ARG A 273 -13.73 -12.78 7.19
C ARG A 273 -13.08 -13.21 5.89
N ASN A 274 -12.05 -14.04 6.00
CA ASN A 274 -11.44 -14.68 4.86
C ASN A 274 -12.23 -15.92 4.41
N LEU A 275 -12.66 -15.94 3.16
CA LEU A 275 -13.36 -17.06 2.55
C LEU A 275 -12.33 -18.04 1.96
N ARG A 276 -11.92 -19.06 2.73
CA ARG A 276 -10.87 -20.01 2.33
C ARG A 276 -11.36 -21.28 1.65
N ALA A 277 -12.61 -21.69 1.90
CA ALA A 277 -13.13 -22.95 1.35
C ALA A 277 -13.27 -22.87 -0.18
N GLN A 278 -12.91 -23.94 -0.89
CA GLN A 278 -12.91 -24.00 -2.36
C GLN A 278 -14.26 -23.64 -3.00
N ARG A 279 -15.37 -23.90 -2.30
CA ARG A 279 -16.73 -23.47 -2.72
C ARG A 279 -16.86 -21.96 -2.99
N TYR A 280 -16.00 -21.12 -2.38
CA TYR A 280 -16.01 -19.66 -2.56
C TYR A 280 -15.15 -19.18 -3.74
N TYR A 281 -14.45 -20.10 -4.41
CA TYR A 281 -13.59 -19.89 -5.59
C TYR A 281 -14.21 -20.58 -6.80
N GLN A 282 -15.43 -20.17 -7.11
CA GLN A 282 -16.20 -20.65 -8.26
C GLN A 282 -16.71 -19.43 -9.06
N GLY A 283 -17.19 -19.65 -10.29
CA GLY A 283 -17.71 -18.58 -11.15
C GLY A 283 -16.68 -17.47 -11.38
N LYS A 284 -17.03 -16.23 -11.02
CA LYS A 284 -16.18 -15.03 -11.18
C LYS A 284 -14.88 -15.06 -10.36
N HIS A 285 -14.71 -16.04 -9.47
CA HIS A 285 -13.54 -16.18 -8.59
C HIS A 285 -12.76 -17.47 -8.81
N LYS A 286 -13.08 -18.25 -9.85
CA LYS A 286 -12.45 -19.55 -10.11
C LYS A 286 -10.92 -19.47 -10.25
N ASP A 287 -10.42 -18.36 -10.80
CA ASP A 287 -9.00 -18.14 -11.09
C ASP A 287 -8.29 -17.38 -9.95
N LYS A 288 -8.99 -17.08 -8.85
CA LYS A 288 -8.40 -16.38 -7.70
C LYS A 288 -7.65 -17.35 -6.80
N ALA A 289 -6.48 -16.94 -6.31
CA ALA A 289 -5.72 -17.70 -5.34
C ALA A 289 -6.47 -17.82 -4.00
N LEU A 290 -6.37 -18.98 -3.35
CA LEU A 290 -6.93 -19.17 -2.01
C LEU A 290 -6.38 -18.13 -1.03
N GLY A 291 -7.25 -17.63 -0.16
CA GLY A 291 -6.92 -16.59 0.81
C GLY A 291 -7.15 -15.16 0.31
N THR A 292 -7.39 -14.94 -0.98
CA THR A 292 -7.61 -13.59 -1.53
C THR A 292 -9.03 -13.06 -1.36
N ARG A 293 -9.99 -13.92 -1.02
CA ARG A 293 -11.42 -13.57 -0.91
C ARG A 293 -11.76 -13.13 0.50
N TRP A 294 -12.14 -11.87 0.66
CA TRP A 294 -12.62 -11.31 1.92
C TRP A 294 -14.07 -10.87 1.83
N VAL A 295 -14.76 -10.84 2.96
CA VAL A 295 -16.12 -10.28 3.08
C VAL A 295 -16.25 -9.47 4.36
N TRP A 296 -17.06 -8.43 4.30
CA TRP A 296 -17.48 -7.68 5.48
C TRP A 296 -18.53 -8.47 6.24
N VAL A 297 -18.27 -8.77 7.51
CA VAL A 297 -19.31 -9.29 8.41
C VAL A 297 -19.81 -8.19 9.34
N LYS A 298 -21.12 -7.90 9.26
CA LYS A 298 -21.73 -6.75 9.95
C LYS A 298 -22.03 -7.02 11.42
N GLU A 299 -22.32 -8.27 11.79
CA GLU A 299 -22.83 -8.65 13.13
C GLU A 299 -22.39 -10.07 13.52
N ILE A 300 -22.19 -10.34 14.83
CA ILE A 300 -21.93 -11.67 15.41
C ILE A 300 -23.05 -12.00 16.41
N ASP A 301 -23.64 -13.20 16.28
CA ASP A 301 -24.67 -13.73 17.20
C ASP A 301 -24.05 -14.45 18.42
N ILE A 302 -24.82 -14.58 19.52
CA ILE A 302 -24.44 -15.18 20.81
C ILE A 302 -23.82 -16.59 20.72
N ASN A 303 -24.10 -17.34 19.66
CA ASN A 303 -23.64 -18.71 19.48
C ASN A 303 -22.35 -18.82 18.63
N ASP A 304 -21.62 -17.72 18.40
CA ASP A 304 -20.53 -17.65 17.41
C ASP A 304 -20.96 -18.16 16.01
N SER A 305 -22.27 -18.12 15.74
CA SER A 305 -22.85 -18.58 14.49
C SER A 305 -22.72 -17.47 13.45
N PHE A 306 -21.61 -17.51 12.69
CA PHE A 306 -21.30 -16.61 11.58
C PHE A 306 -22.16 -16.79 10.32
N ASN A 307 -23.19 -17.63 10.38
CA ASN A 307 -24.05 -17.95 9.23
C ASN A 307 -25.16 -16.91 9.04
N THR A 308 -24.85 -15.62 8.88
CA THR A 308 -25.77 -14.67 8.23
C THR A 308 -25.13 -13.30 7.99
N LEU A 309 -25.55 -12.66 6.89
CA LEU A 309 -25.26 -11.29 6.45
C LEU A 309 -23.97 -11.09 5.65
N LEU A 310 -23.81 -11.91 4.60
CA LEU A 310 -23.08 -11.50 3.40
C LEU A 310 -23.91 -10.40 2.72
N SER A 311 -23.36 -9.19 2.56
CA SER A 311 -23.91 -8.19 1.62
C SER A 311 -23.15 -8.24 0.31
#